data_AF-A0A9D6L8U1-F1
#
_entry.id   AF-A0A9D6L8U1-F1
#
_cell.length_a   1.000
_cell.length_b   1.000
_cell.length_c   1.000
_cell.angle_alpha   90.00
_cell.angle_beta   90.00
_cell.angle_gamma   90.00
#
_symmetry.space_group_name_H-M   'P 1'
#
loop_
_entity.id
_entity.type
_entity.pdbx_description
1 polymer ?
#
loop_
_entity_poly.entity_id
_entity_poly.type
_entity_poly.pdbx_seq_one_letter_code
_entity_poly.pdbx_strand_id
1 'polypeptide(L)'
;IDGGARWRPLRNNRPGLIADLKKPDGQVRGALPLVPITDLVIHGSDLVAATQGRAFWILDDVSPLRQMTADAAAEDAHLFQPAPAYMFGGPGGGNRTTGANPPAGAVIYYRLAAEPKDKEEVTLEFLDAKGKLIRKFSSKGDASDEGDAAGGDEEGGFGRGGGSPRKIPARAGLNRFAWDFHYPDAARFKGLILWGGGLNGPTVVPGEYQVRLTVNGRSQTQPFEVRKDPRVATSLADYQKRFDLHMKIHDKLTETHEAITRLRDVKDQLKSVADRSKQMNAKDSTIAAASRTLSEKLTRVEEALYQTKNRSSQDPLNYPIRLNNKLSQLTGVVAGADAAPTDQAYAVYNDVAGRIDAELTRLKGLLGDDLAAFNRLVKEKDVPAVLVKEKRERGAGAAAATGETPADEPDPDEPHR
;
A
#
# COMPACT_ATOMS: atom_id res chain seq x y z
N ILE A 1 -22.67 37.38 -38.22
CA ILE A 1 -23.15 36.10 -38.80
C ILE A 1 -23.47 35.22 -37.61
N ASP A 2 -24.77 35.14 -37.30
CA ASP A 2 -25.30 34.22 -36.30
C ASP A 2 -24.88 32.79 -36.61
N GLY A 3 -24.61 32.02 -35.57
CA GLY A 3 -24.25 30.62 -35.73
C GLY A 3 -24.19 29.94 -34.39
N GLY A 4 -25.35 29.61 -33.83
CA GLY A 4 -25.56 28.91 -32.57
C GLY A 4 -24.59 27.76 -32.29
N ALA A 5 -23.41 28.09 -31.79
CA ALA A 5 -22.42 27.16 -31.32
C ALA A 5 -22.88 26.62 -29.97
N ARG A 6 -23.72 25.58 -30.01
CA ARG A 6 -23.87 24.66 -28.89
C ARG A 6 -22.48 24.06 -28.65
N TRP A 7 -21.75 24.63 -27.71
CA TRP A 7 -20.53 24.05 -27.16
C TRP A 7 -20.87 22.64 -26.65
N ARG A 8 -20.53 21.64 -27.45
CA ARG A 8 -20.55 20.25 -27.02
C ARG A 8 -19.17 19.95 -26.46
N PRO A 9 -19.07 19.61 -25.18
CA PRO A 9 -17.77 19.29 -24.66
C PRO A 9 -17.39 17.85 -25.07
N LEU A 10 -16.09 17.56 -25.15
CA LEU A 10 -15.59 16.41 -25.89
C LEU A 10 -15.42 15.16 -25.03
N ARG A 11 -15.93 14.06 -25.58
CA ARG A 11 -15.76 12.67 -25.15
C ARG A 11 -14.30 12.24 -25.31
N ASN A 12 -13.77 11.60 -24.27
CA ASN A 12 -12.62 10.69 -24.29
C ASN A 12 -11.32 11.20 -24.95
N ASN A 13 -10.83 12.38 -24.55
CA ASN A 13 -9.39 12.64 -24.70
C ASN A 13 -8.66 11.77 -23.66
N ARG A 14 -8.09 10.64 -24.09
CA ARG A 14 -7.13 9.91 -23.26
C ARG A 14 -5.84 10.73 -23.21
N PRO A 15 -5.24 11.00 -22.03
CA PRO A 15 -3.97 11.69 -21.96
C PRO A 15 -2.85 10.81 -22.53
N GLY A 16 -1.99 11.40 -23.35
CA GLY A 16 -0.71 10.84 -23.73
C GLY A 16 -0.63 10.15 -25.11
N LEU A 17 0.51 10.38 -25.75
CA LEU A 17 1.02 9.63 -26.89
C LEU A 17 1.37 8.20 -26.45
N ILE A 18 0.87 7.18 -27.16
CA ILE A 18 1.50 5.86 -27.14
C ILE A 18 2.41 5.84 -28.36
N ALA A 19 3.68 6.21 -28.19
CA ALA A 19 4.67 5.82 -29.18
C ALA A 19 4.81 4.30 -29.12
N ASP A 20 4.15 3.58 -30.03
CA ASP A 20 4.42 2.18 -30.27
C ASP A 20 5.79 2.07 -30.96
N LEU A 21 6.86 2.12 -30.15
CA LEU A 21 8.24 1.98 -30.62
C LEU A 21 8.55 0.53 -31.07
N LYS A 22 7.56 -0.37 -31.17
CA LYS A 22 7.76 -1.77 -31.59
C LYS A 22 7.91 -1.95 -33.10
N LYS A 23 7.70 -0.92 -33.94
CA LYS A 23 7.75 -1.08 -35.41
C LYS A 23 8.78 -0.17 -36.09
N PRO A 24 9.58 -0.69 -37.04
CA PRO A 24 10.63 0.06 -37.75
C PRO A 24 10.09 1.11 -38.75
N ASP A 25 8.79 1.37 -38.79
CA ASP A 25 8.14 2.30 -39.73
C ASP A 25 8.03 3.74 -39.20
N GLY A 26 8.42 4.01 -37.96
CA GLY A 26 8.48 5.37 -37.40
C GLY A 26 7.12 6.05 -37.19
N GLN A 27 6.01 5.30 -37.17
CA GLN A 27 4.68 5.91 -37.00
C GLN A 27 4.36 6.22 -35.53
N VAL A 28 4.30 7.51 -35.20
CA VAL A 28 3.78 8.02 -33.93
C VAL A 28 2.25 7.90 -33.92
N ARG A 29 1.69 6.95 -33.15
CA ARG A 29 0.24 6.82 -32.93
C ARG A 29 -0.20 7.58 -31.69
N GLY A 30 -0.53 8.85 -31.87
CA GLY A 30 -1.21 9.68 -30.86
C GLY A 30 -2.71 9.77 -31.11
N ALA A 31 -3.49 10.18 -30.09
CA ALA A 31 -4.89 10.54 -30.24
C ALA A 31 -5.09 11.93 -30.92
N LEU A 32 -4.09 12.40 -31.68
CA LEU A 32 -4.15 13.68 -32.38
C LEU A 32 -5.24 13.59 -33.46
N PRO A 33 -6.22 14.52 -33.48
CA PRO A 33 -7.28 14.48 -34.48
C PRO A 33 -6.72 14.63 -35.91
N LEU A 34 -7.26 13.88 -36.85
CA LEU A 34 -6.96 13.98 -38.29
C LEU A 34 -7.63 15.23 -38.90
N VAL A 35 -7.21 16.41 -38.47
CA VAL A 35 -7.64 17.72 -38.98
C VAL A 35 -6.42 18.62 -39.17
N PRO A 36 -6.51 19.69 -39.99
CA PRO A 36 -5.41 20.63 -40.12
C PRO A 36 -5.01 21.23 -38.77
N ILE A 37 -3.70 21.33 -38.54
CA ILE A 37 -3.12 22.02 -37.38
C ILE A 37 -2.77 23.43 -37.83
N THR A 38 -3.37 24.43 -37.18
CA THR A 38 -3.19 25.83 -37.56
C THR A 38 -2.08 26.51 -36.78
N ASP A 39 -1.77 26.02 -35.58
CA ASP A 39 -0.72 26.57 -34.73
C ASP A 39 -0.19 25.54 -33.72
N LEU A 40 1.05 25.72 -33.29
CA LEU A 40 1.74 24.90 -32.29
C LEU A 40 2.54 25.80 -31.35
N VAL A 41 2.39 25.59 -30.05
CA VAL A 41 3.19 26.27 -29.03
C VAL A 41 3.70 25.30 -27.99
N ILE A 42 4.94 25.53 -27.55
CA ILE A 42 5.51 24.86 -26.38
C ILE A 42 5.23 25.72 -25.16
N HIS A 43 4.58 25.12 -24.15
CA HIS A 43 4.36 25.75 -22.86
C HIS A 43 4.96 24.88 -21.76
N GLY A 44 6.14 25.27 -21.26
CA GLY A 44 6.92 24.45 -20.33
C GLY A 44 7.40 23.15 -21.00
N SER A 45 6.96 22.02 -20.45
CA SER A 45 7.21 20.68 -21.00
C SER A 45 6.12 20.21 -21.96
N ASP A 46 5.03 20.96 -22.17
CA ASP A 46 3.90 20.47 -22.95
C ASP A 46 3.87 21.08 -24.35
N LEU A 47 3.44 20.29 -25.33
CA LEU A 47 3.16 20.76 -26.69
C LEU A 47 1.66 20.95 -26.85
N VAL A 48 1.24 22.18 -27.15
CA VAL A 48 -0.15 22.54 -27.40
C VAL A 48 -0.35 22.75 -28.89
N ALA A 49 -1.35 22.07 -29.45
CA ALA A 49 -1.73 22.16 -30.86
C ALA A 49 -3.13 22.76 -31.02
N ALA A 50 -3.23 23.82 -31.83
CA ALA A 50 -4.51 24.36 -32.28
C ALA A 50 -4.99 23.55 -33.49
N THR A 51 -6.11 22.85 -33.33
CA THR A 51 -6.66 22.01 -34.40
C THR A 51 -7.84 22.72 -35.10
N GLN A 52 -7.96 22.57 -36.41
CA GLN A 52 -9.02 23.25 -37.15
C GLN A 52 -10.37 22.58 -36.92
N GLY A 53 -11.33 23.32 -36.35
CA GLY A 53 -12.69 22.83 -36.12
C GLY A 53 -12.81 21.76 -35.02
N ARG A 54 -11.72 21.44 -34.32
CA ARG A 54 -11.66 20.61 -33.12
C ARG A 54 -10.81 21.35 -32.09
N ALA A 55 -10.97 21.09 -30.80
CA ALA A 55 -10.38 21.94 -29.75
C ALA A 55 -8.83 21.96 -29.75
N PHE A 56 -8.23 22.54 -28.71
CA PHE A 56 -6.81 22.34 -28.44
C PHE A 56 -6.51 20.87 -28.11
N TRP A 57 -5.38 20.38 -28.60
CA TRP A 57 -4.80 19.10 -28.22
C TRP A 57 -3.49 19.33 -27.48
N ILE A 58 -3.24 18.59 -26.41
CA ILE A 58 -2.04 18.75 -25.58
C ILE A 58 -1.31 17.40 -25.54
N LEU A 59 -0.03 17.43 -25.89
CA LEU A 59 0.92 16.37 -25.58
C LEU A 59 1.63 16.74 -24.29
N ASP A 60 1.23 16.05 -23.21
CA ASP A 60 1.86 16.20 -21.91
C ASP A 60 3.31 15.71 -21.98
N ASP A 61 4.21 16.55 -21.48
CA ASP A 61 5.63 16.26 -21.28
C ASP A 61 6.40 15.71 -22.50
N VAL A 62 6.91 16.62 -23.34
CA VAL A 62 7.81 16.33 -24.46
C VAL A 62 9.28 16.14 -24.03
N SER A 63 9.60 16.13 -22.73
CA SER A 63 10.98 15.98 -22.24
C SER A 63 11.66 14.71 -22.77
N PRO A 64 11.00 13.54 -22.86
CA PRO A 64 11.60 12.35 -23.48
C PRO A 64 11.95 12.56 -24.95
N LEU A 65 11.13 13.30 -25.71
CA LEU A 65 11.39 13.57 -27.13
C LEU A 65 12.61 14.48 -27.33
N ARG A 66 12.81 15.45 -26.42
CA ARG A 66 13.99 16.34 -26.44
C ARG A 66 15.28 15.61 -26.09
N GLN A 67 15.19 14.57 -25.27
CA GLN A 67 16.32 13.79 -24.76
C GLN A 67 16.62 12.54 -25.60
N MET A 68 15.73 12.14 -26.52
CA MET A 68 15.91 10.97 -27.37
C MET A 68 16.98 11.24 -28.45
N THR A 69 18.24 11.03 -28.10
CA THR A 69 19.38 11.02 -29.03
C THR A 69 19.57 9.63 -29.65
N ALA A 70 20.43 9.53 -30.66
CA ALA A 70 20.82 8.25 -31.23
C ALA A 70 21.43 7.31 -30.17
N ASP A 71 22.22 7.86 -29.25
CA ASP A 71 22.83 7.10 -28.16
C ASP A 71 21.78 6.57 -27.17
N ALA A 72 20.84 7.42 -26.74
CA ALA A 72 19.74 7.03 -25.86
C ALA A 72 18.83 5.95 -26.50
N ALA A 73 18.69 5.97 -27.82
CA ALA A 73 17.96 4.95 -28.59
C ALA A 73 18.74 3.64 -28.77
N ALA A 74 20.07 3.68 -28.69
CA ALA A 74 20.93 2.51 -28.80
C ALA A 74 21.13 1.77 -27.46
N GLU A 75 20.93 2.44 -26.33
CA GLU A 75 21.04 1.82 -24.99
C GLU A 75 20.01 0.70 -24.77
N ASP A 76 20.41 -0.32 -24.00
CA ASP A 76 19.54 -1.42 -23.54
C ASP A 76 18.39 -0.90 -22.66
N ALA A 77 18.67 0.11 -21.84
CA ALA A 77 17.71 0.83 -21.04
C ALA A 77 18.17 2.28 -20.88
N HIS A 78 17.24 3.23 -20.90
CA HIS A 78 17.55 4.65 -20.76
C HIS A 78 16.53 5.34 -19.86
N LEU A 79 17.02 6.03 -18.82
CA LEU A 79 16.22 6.85 -17.91
C LEU A 79 16.29 8.32 -18.34
N PHE A 80 15.13 8.86 -18.73
CA PHE A 80 15.01 10.27 -19.09
C PHE A 80 15.01 11.13 -17.83
N GLN A 81 15.66 12.28 -17.89
CA GLN A 81 15.58 13.30 -16.86
C GLN A 81 14.13 13.78 -16.74
N PRO A 82 13.48 13.63 -15.57
CA PRO A 82 12.09 14.05 -15.40
C PRO A 82 11.94 15.56 -15.48
N ALA A 83 10.80 16.03 -16.00
CA ALA A 83 10.41 17.43 -15.87
C ALA A 83 10.14 17.80 -14.40
N PRO A 84 10.27 19.08 -14.01
CA PRO A 84 9.88 19.53 -12.67
C PRO A 84 8.43 19.15 -12.36
N ALA A 85 8.23 18.43 -11.27
CA ALA A 85 6.95 17.90 -10.88
C ALA A 85 6.28 18.83 -9.87
N TYR A 86 5.01 19.17 -10.08
CA TYR A 86 4.28 20.03 -9.16
C TYR A 86 3.40 19.20 -8.21
N MET A 87 3.27 19.63 -6.96
CA MET A 87 2.36 19.06 -5.97
C MET A 87 0.89 19.46 -6.22
N PHE A 88 0.41 19.37 -7.46
CA PHE A 88 -1.00 19.51 -7.81
C PHE A 88 -1.39 18.50 -8.90
N GLY A 89 -2.68 18.22 -9.05
CA GLY A 89 -3.21 17.30 -10.06
C GLY A 89 -3.96 16.12 -9.46
N GLY A 90 -4.06 15.02 -10.21
CA GLY A 90 -4.78 13.82 -9.80
C GLY A 90 -6.25 13.79 -10.23
N PRO A 91 -6.95 12.66 -10.02
CA PRO A 91 -8.30 12.44 -10.54
C PRO A 91 -9.26 13.53 -10.09
N GLY A 92 -9.70 14.37 -11.02
CA GLY A 92 -10.74 15.37 -10.80
C GLY A 92 -12.13 14.76 -10.99
N GLY A 93 -13.12 15.26 -10.26
CA GLY A 93 -14.54 14.97 -10.49
C GLY A 93 -15.00 15.60 -11.80
N GLY A 94 -14.63 14.99 -12.93
CA GLY A 94 -14.98 15.42 -14.27
C GLY A 94 -16.04 14.51 -14.88
N ASN A 95 -16.94 15.07 -15.68
CA ASN A 95 -17.83 14.28 -16.52
C ASN A 95 -17.15 13.97 -17.86
N ARG A 96 -17.83 13.26 -18.77
CA ARG A 96 -17.31 12.89 -20.10
C ARG A 96 -16.98 14.07 -21.03
N THR A 97 -17.06 15.27 -20.51
CA THR A 97 -17.06 16.56 -21.18
C THR A 97 -15.96 17.49 -20.65
N THR A 98 -15.28 17.12 -19.57
CA THR A 98 -14.12 17.83 -19.02
C THR A 98 -12.84 17.11 -19.42
N GLY A 99 -11.76 17.87 -19.62
CA GLY A 99 -10.41 17.31 -19.78
C GLY A 99 -9.98 16.52 -18.54
N ALA A 100 -9.08 15.56 -18.73
CA ALA A 100 -8.45 14.88 -17.62
C ALA A 100 -7.37 15.78 -17.00
N ASN A 101 -7.31 15.81 -15.67
CA ASN A 101 -6.16 16.39 -14.99
C ASN A 101 -4.90 15.57 -15.30
N PRO A 102 -3.70 16.19 -15.25
CA PRO A 102 -2.47 15.42 -15.24
C PRO A 102 -2.46 14.45 -14.05
N PRO A 103 -1.72 13.32 -14.13
CA PRO A 103 -1.52 12.47 -12.97
C PRO A 103 -0.96 13.30 -11.81
N ALA A 104 -1.37 12.97 -10.59
CA ALA A 104 -0.66 13.46 -9.42
C ALA A 104 0.73 12.80 -9.40
N GLY A 105 1.76 13.56 -9.03
CA GLY A 105 3.10 13.01 -8.82
C GLY A 105 4.16 13.45 -9.83
N ALA A 106 5.37 12.90 -9.66
CA ALA A 106 6.45 13.00 -10.63
C ALA A 106 6.28 11.93 -11.71
N VAL A 107 6.16 12.38 -12.97
CA VAL A 107 6.08 11.47 -14.13
C VAL A 107 7.48 11.10 -14.57
N ILE A 108 7.79 9.81 -14.46
CA ILE A 108 9.07 9.22 -14.82
C ILE A 108 8.90 8.46 -16.13
N TYR A 109 9.77 8.77 -17.09
CA TYR A 109 9.87 8.06 -18.35
C TYR A 109 11.17 7.27 -18.40
N TYR A 110 11.09 6.05 -18.92
CA TYR A 110 12.25 5.23 -19.22
C TYR A 110 11.98 4.34 -20.42
N ARG A 111 13.01 4.09 -21.23
CA ARG A 111 12.95 3.17 -22.36
C ARG A 111 13.63 1.86 -21.99
N LEU A 112 13.04 0.74 -22.40
CA LEU A 112 13.68 -0.58 -22.39
C LEU A 112 13.77 -1.07 -23.84
N ALA A 113 14.93 -1.55 -24.28
CA ALA A 113 15.11 -2.09 -25.62
C ALA A 113 14.31 -3.39 -25.82
N ALA A 114 14.17 -4.19 -24.77
CA ALA A 114 13.38 -5.42 -24.74
C ALA A 114 12.62 -5.57 -23.41
N GLU A 115 11.63 -6.44 -23.39
CA GLU A 115 10.95 -6.84 -22.15
C GLU A 115 11.92 -7.66 -21.28
N PRO A 116 11.97 -7.44 -19.95
CA PRO A 116 12.83 -8.21 -19.07
C PRO A 116 12.37 -9.67 -19.03
N LYS A 117 13.32 -10.60 -18.95
CA LYS A 117 13.02 -12.04 -18.79
C LYS A 117 12.44 -12.33 -17.39
N ASP A 118 11.78 -13.46 -17.19
CA ASP A 118 11.09 -13.82 -15.93
C ASP A 118 11.93 -13.65 -14.64
N LYS A 119 13.24 -13.83 -14.73
CA LYS A 119 14.17 -13.69 -13.59
C LYS A 119 14.72 -12.27 -13.43
N GLU A 120 14.64 -11.45 -14.47
CA GLU A 120 15.11 -10.06 -14.46
C GLU A 120 14.10 -9.16 -13.74
N GLU A 121 14.61 -8.14 -13.06
CA GLU A 121 13.81 -7.20 -12.30
C GLU A 121 14.20 -5.79 -12.72
N VAL A 122 13.19 -4.96 -12.98
CA VAL A 122 13.35 -3.53 -13.17
C VAL A 122 12.91 -2.85 -11.89
N THR A 123 13.70 -1.91 -11.40
CA THR A 123 13.35 -1.15 -10.20
C THR A 123 13.50 0.35 -10.42
N LEU A 124 12.58 1.11 -9.81
CA LEU A 124 12.71 2.55 -9.65
C LEU A 124 12.90 2.87 -8.18
N GLU A 125 13.97 3.56 -7.84
CA GLU A 125 14.27 4.06 -6.50
C GLU A 125 14.17 5.58 -6.50
N PHE A 126 13.35 6.12 -5.60
CA PHE A 126 13.24 7.56 -5.37
C PHE A 126 14.09 7.91 -4.16
N LEU A 127 15.00 8.87 -4.32
CA LEU A 127 15.96 9.26 -3.31
C LEU A 127 15.85 10.75 -3.01
N ASP A 128 16.21 11.14 -1.80
CA ASP A 128 16.37 12.55 -1.45
C ASP A 128 17.62 13.17 -2.09
N ALA A 129 17.80 14.49 -1.90
CA ALA A 129 18.97 15.22 -2.38
C ALA A 129 20.32 14.64 -1.88
N LYS A 130 20.33 13.91 -0.75
CA LYS A 130 21.53 13.29 -0.16
C LYS A 130 21.73 11.84 -0.62
N GLY A 131 20.84 11.31 -1.48
CA GLY A 131 20.88 9.94 -1.95
C GLY A 131 20.31 8.92 -0.95
N LYS A 132 19.58 9.35 0.08
CA LYS A 132 18.85 8.44 0.97
C LYS A 132 17.60 7.92 0.25
N LEU A 133 17.41 6.61 0.25
CA LEU A 133 16.21 5.98 -0.30
C LEU A 133 14.95 6.46 0.44
N ILE A 134 13.98 6.93 -0.33
CA ILE A 134 12.63 7.28 0.12
C ILE A 134 11.71 6.11 -0.13
N ARG A 135 11.62 5.66 -1.39
CA ARG A 135 10.73 4.57 -1.80
C ARG A 135 11.31 3.83 -2.99
N LYS A 136 11.09 2.51 -3.02
CA LYS A 136 11.48 1.63 -4.12
C LYS A 136 10.22 1.01 -4.72
N PHE A 137 10.21 0.84 -6.04
CA PHE A 137 9.18 0.11 -6.75
C PHE A 137 9.83 -0.92 -7.67
N SER A 138 9.14 -2.05 -7.87
CA SER A 138 9.64 -3.19 -8.65
C SER A 138 8.65 -3.60 -9.73
N SER A 139 9.16 -4.11 -10.85
CA SER A 139 8.35 -4.76 -11.88
C SER A 139 7.71 -6.06 -11.39
N LYS A 140 8.25 -6.68 -10.33
CA LYS A 140 7.72 -7.91 -9.73
C LYS A 140 6.69 -7.66 -8.62
N GLY A 141 6.63 -6.44 -8.07
CA GLY A 141 5.84 -6.10 -6.88
C GLY A 141 6.74 -5.85 -5.68
N ASP A 142 6.19 -5.22 -4.64
CA ASP A 142 6.97 -4.85 -3.47
C ASP A 142 6.96 -5.99 -2.45
N ALA A 143 8.09 -6.27 -1.79
CA ALA A 143 8.19 -7.36 -0.82
C ALA A 143 7.33 -7.12 0.44
N SER A 144 6.94 -5.87 0.70
CA SER A 144 5.99 -5.51 1.77
C SER A 144 4.55 -5.97 1.50
N ASP A 145 4.24 -6.50 0.29
CA ASP A 145 2.91 -6.96 -0.11
C ASP A 145 2.50 -8.33 0.48
N GLU A 146 3.39 -9.11 1.13
CA GLU A 146 3.00 -10.41 1.72
C GLU A 146 2.00 -10.29 2.89
N GLY A 147 1.81 -9.08 3.45
CA GLY A 147 0.78 -8.78 4.44
C GLY A 147 -0.60 -8.44 3.86
N ASP A 148 -0.70 -8.20 2.55
CA ASP A 148 -1.87 -7.57 1.92
C ASP A 148 -2.85 -8.57 1.26
N ALA A 149 -2.45 -9.82 1.03
CA ALA A 149 -3.32 -10.85 0.42
C ALA A 149 -4.43 -11.38 1.37
N ALA A 150 -4.59 -10.80 2.57
CA ALA A 150 -5.54 -11.25 3.58
C ALA A 150 -6.46 -10.14 4.14
N GLY A 151 -6.53 -9.00 3.47
CA GLY A 151 -7.69 -8.09 3.55
C GLY A 151 -8.47 -8.27 2.26
N GLY A 152 -9.56 -9.03 2.32
CA GLY A 152 -10.26 -9.53 1.15
C GLY A 152 -10.60 -8.47 0.10
N ASP A 153 -10.80 -8.98 -1.11
CA ASP A 153 -11.33 -8.32 -2.29
C ASP A 153 -12.76 -7.79 -2.09
N GLU A 154 -13.02 -7.05 -1.02
CA GLU A 154 -14.23 -6.25 -0.86
C GLU A 154 -13.97 -4.85 -1.43
N GLU A 155 -14.22 -4.74 -2.73
CA GLU A 155 -14.87 -3.57 -3.30
C GLU A 155 -16.10 -3.20 -2.45
N GLY A 156 -15.92 -2.43 -1.38
CA GLY A 156 -17.03 -2.08 -0.49
C GLY A 156 -16.71 -1.22 0.72
N GLY A 157 -15.44 -0.94 1.03
CA GLY A 157 -15.08 0.04 2.06
C GLY A 157 -15.22 1.48 1.55
N PHE A 158 -15.71 2.40 2.38
CA PHE A 158 -15.71 3.86 2.14
C PHE A 158 -14.31 4.48 1.92
N GLY A 159 -13.25 3.68 1.81
CA GLY A 159 -11.94 4.13 1.39
C GLY A 159 -11.97 4.44 -0.10
N ARG A 160 -11.65 5.69 -0.46
CA ARG A 160 -11.32 6.03 -1.85
C ARG A 160 -10.11 5.18 -2.26
N GLY A 161 -10.39 4.07 -2.94
CA GLY A 161 -9.39 3.20 -3.56
C GLY A 161 -8.56 3.99 -4.56
N GLY A 162 -7.42 4.47 -4.09
CA GLY A 162 -6.40 5.15 -4.87
C GLY A 162 -5.04 4.61 -4.45
N GLY A 163 -4.88 3.30 -4.42
CA GLY A 163 -3.58 2.70 -4.20
C GLY A 163 -2.68 3.03 -5.38
N SER A 164 -1.54 3.65 -5.12
CA SER A 164 -0.51 3.86 -6.15
C SER A 164 -0.16 2.53 -6.82
N PRO A 165 0.08 2.52 -8.14
CA PRO A 165 0.39 1.30 -8.86
C PRO A 165 1.57 0.61 -8.19
N ARG A 166 1.30 -0.57 -7.61
CA ARG A 166 2.25 -1.35 -6.80
C ARG A 166 3.40 -1.92 -7.63
N LYS A 167 3.27 -1.90 -8.95
CA LYS A 167 4.25 -2.40 -9.91
C LYS A 167 4.56 -1.34 -10.95
N ILE A 168 5.83 -1.24 -11.31
CA ILE A 168 6.26 -0.40 -12.44
C ILE A 168 6.13 -1.17 -13.76
N PRO A 169 5.74 -0.51 -14.86
CA PRO A 169 5.60 -1.17 -16.16
C PRO A 169 6.97 -1.51 -16.77
N ALA A 170 7.22 -2.78 -17.07
CA ALA A 170 8.46 -3.19 -17.71
C ALA A 170 8.22 -3.76 -19.11
N ARG A 171 7.79 -2.90 -20.05
CA ARG A 171 7.51 -3.27 -21.44
C ARG A 171 8.67 -2.85 -22.36
N ALA A 172 8.86 -3.53 -23.49
CA ALA A 172 9.75 -3.03 -24.53
C ALA A 172 9.21 -1.70 -25.07
N GLY A 173 10.11 -0.75 -25.31
CA GLY A 173 9.80 0.63 -25.70
C GLY A 173 9.70 1.57 -24.50
N LEU A 174 8.93 2.65 -24.66
CA LEU A 174 8.78 3.70 -23.67
C LEU A 174 7.81 3.26 -22.56
N ASN A 175 8.24 3.38 -21.31
CA ASN A 175 7.47 3.15 -20.11
C ASN A 175 7.28 4.47 -19.36
N ARG A 176 6.17 4.54 -18.62
CA ARG A 176 5.78 5.73 -17.85
C ARG A 176 5.30 5.29 -16.48
N PHE A 177 5.81 5.93 -15.44
CA PHE A 177 5.39 5.72 -14.06
C PHE A 177 5.19 7.06 -13.36
N ALA A 178 4.11 7.21 -12.61
CA ALA A 178 3.85 8.42 -11.82
C ALA A 178 4.05 8.09 -10.34
N TRP A 179 5.07 8.69 -9.72
CA TRP A 179 5.27 8.58 -8.27
C TRP A 179 4.48 9.65 -7.54
N ASP A 180 3.56 9.21 -6.69
CA ASP A 180 2.64 10.00 -5.88
C ASP A 180 3.28 10.91 -4.81
N PHE A 181 4.61 10.99 -4.77
CA PHE A 181 5.40 11.69 -3.74
C PHE A 181 5.35 11.11 -2.33
N HIS A 182 4.68 9.98 -2.12
CA HIS A 182 4.54 9.42 -0.77
C HIS A 182 5.78 8.59 -0.41
N TYR A 183 6.20 8.75 0.84
CA TYR A 183 6.98 7.76 1.56
C TYR A 183 6.19 6.43 1.65
N PRO A 184 6.84 5.30 2.00
CA PRO A 184 6.15 4.05 2.26
C PRO A 184 5.02 4.21 3.28
N ASP A 185 4.01 3.35 3.17
CA ASP A 185 2.91 3.32 4.12
C ASP A 185 3.40 2.79 5.48
N ALA A 186 2.73 3.22 6.55
CA ALA A 186 2.93 2.66 7.87
C ALA A 186 2.61 1.16 7.88
N ALA A 187 3.29 0.40 8.74
CA ALA A 187 3.17 -1.06 8.75
C ALA A 187 1.72 -1.54 8.86
N ARG A 188 1.40 -2.65 8.20
CA ARG A 188 0.09 -3.32 8.22
C ARG A 188 0.20 -4.65 8.93
N PHE A 189 -0.92 -5.12 9.48
CA PHE A 189 -1.03 -6.50 9.96
C PHE A 189 -2.30 -7.17 9.40
N LYS A 190 -2.28 -8.50 9.34
CA LYS A 190 -3.40 -9.30 8.82
C LYS A 190 -4.71 -9.01 9.57
N GLY A 191 -5.77 -8.68 8.81
CA GLY A 191 -7.09 -8.36 9.35
C GLY A 191 -7.20 -6.96 9.97
N LEU A 192 -6.31 -6.03 9.63
CA LEU A 192 -6.42 -4.63 10.02
C LEU A 192 -7.63 -3.97 9.35
N ILE A 193 -8.52 -3.41 10.16
CA ILE A 193 -9.67 -2.61 9.73
C ILE A 193 -9.56 -1.23 10.38
N LEU A 194 -9.43 -0.21 9.53
CA LEU A 194 -9.43 1.21 9.91
C LEU A 194 -10.67 1.91 9.37
N TRP A 195 -11.09 2.99 10.03
CA TRP A 195 -12.27 3.75 9.66
C TRP A 195 -11.97 5.24 9.67
N GLY A 196 -12.10 5.89 8.51
CA GLY A 196 -11.85 7.32 8.36
C GLY A 196 -10.37 7.74 8.35
N GLY A 197 -9.43 6.82 8.54
CA GLY A 197 -7.98 7.04 8.48
C GLY A 197 -7.27 6.14 7.47
N GLY A 198 -6.02 6.47 7.17
CA GLY A 198 -5.17 5.74 6.22
C GLY A 198 -3.80 5.45 6.79
N LEU A 199 -2.99 4.69 6.04
CA LEU A 199 -1.61 4.38 6.40
C LEU A 199 -0.59 5.05 5.48
N ASN A 200 -1.09 5.84 4.52
CA ASN A 200 -0.26 6.51 3.53
C ASN A 200 0.89 7.24 4.22
N GLY A 201 2.12 7.04 3.73
CA GLY A 201 3.27 7.80 4.20
C GLY A 201 3.09 9.31 3.92
N PRO A 202 3.87 10.19 4.57
CA PRO A 202 3.87 11.59 4.21
C PRO A 202 4.32 11.80 2.77
N THR A 203 3.79 12.85 2.16
CA THR A 203 4.34 13.38 0.93
C THR A 203 5.67 14.06 1.21
N VAL A 204 6.59 13.99 0.25
CA VAL A 204 7.86 14.71 0.34
C VAL A 204 7.66 16.22 0.50
N VAL A 205 8.70 16.95 0.91
CA VAL A 205 8.73 18.41 0.97
C VAL A 205 9.20 18.96 -0.38
N PRO A 206 8.69 20.10 -0.90
CA PRO A 206 9.21 20.67 -2.15
C PRO A 206 10.73 20.88 -2.09
N GLY A 207 11.44 20.47 -3.13
CA GLY A 207 12.91 20.46 -3.18
C GLY A 207 13.47 19.54 -4.25
N GLU A 208 14.77 19.25 -4.14
CA GLU A 208 15.52 18.42 -5.09
C GLU A 208 15.48 16.93 -4.70
N TYR A 209 15.26 16.07 -5.71
CA TYR A 209 15.17 14.63 -5.57
C TYR A 209 15.90 13.92 -6.71
N GLN A 210 16.09 12.62 -6.56
CA GLN A 210 16.70 11.77 -7.57
C GLN A 210 15.82 10.56 -7.83
N VAL A 211 15.76 10.13 -9.09
CA VAL A 211 15.19 8.84 -9.46
C VAL A 211 16.31 7.97 -10.03
N ARG A 212 16.37 6.72 -9.58
CA ARG A 212 17.31 5.72 -10.06
C ARG A 212 16.56 4.56 -10.69
N LEU A 213 16.85 4.31 -11.96
CA LEU A 213 16.41 3.13 -12.68
C LEU A 213 17.49 2.08 -12.59
N THR A 214 17.14 0.86 -12.18
CA THR A 214 18.04 -0.29 -12.23
C THR A 214 17.44 -1.38 -13.12
N VAL A 215 18.22 -1.82 -14.11
CA VAL A 215 17.88 -2.90 -15.05
C VAL A 215 19.09 -3.82 -15.15
N ASN A 216 18.90 -5.11 -14.88
CA ASN A 216 19.96 -6.12 -15.00
C ASN A 216 21.26 -5.75 -14.24
N GLY A 217 21.10 -5.17 -13.05
CA GLY A 217 22.20 -4.76 -12.17
C GLY A 217 22.92 -3.47 -12.59
N ARG A 218 22.53 -2.84 -13.70
CA ARG A 218 23.03 -1.52 -14.12
C ARG A 218 22.06 -0.44 -13.70
N SER A 219 22.58 0.67 -13.18
CA SER A 219 21.76 1.77 -12.68
C SER A 219 22.04 3.08 -13.41
N GLN A 220 20.98 3.83 -13.71
CA GLN A 220 21.03 5.22 -14.17
C GLN A 220 20.30 6.08 -13.15
N THR A 221 20.86 7.24 -12.81
CA THR A 221 20.24 8.19 -11.86
C THR A 221 20.04 9.53 -12.54
N GLN A 222 18.86 10.12 -12.38
CA GLN A 222 18.53 11.44 -12.89
C GLN A 222 17.98 12.33 -11.76
N PRO A 223 18.38 13.61 -11.69
CA PRO A 223 17.80 14.56 -10.75
C PRO A 223 16.46 15.08 -11.26
N PHE A 224 15.58 15.45 -10.34
CA PHE A 224 14.36 16.19 -10.64
C PHE A 224 13.92 17.05 -9.45
N GLU A 225 13.20 18.12 -9.76
CA GLU A 225 12.70 19.06 -8.76
C GLU A 225 11.23 18.78 -8.48
N VAL A 226 10.84 18.77 -7.20
CA VAL A 226 9.44 18.79 -6.76
C VAL A 226 9.09 20.20 -6.30
N ARG A 227 8.13 20.82 -6.98
CA ARG A 227 7.67 22.19 -6.75
C ARG A 227 6.34 22.21 -6.02
N LYS A 228 6.17 23.18 -5.12
CA LYS A 228 4.86 23.46 -4.53
C LYS A 228 3.87 23.96 -5.59
N ASP A 229 2.58 23.82 -5.30
CA ASP A 229 1.55 24.49 -6.11
C ASP A 229 1.78 26.02 -6.07
N PRO A 230 2.00 26.69 -7.22
CA PRO A 230 2.25 28.13 -7.26
C PRO A 230 1.05 28.97 -6.80
N ARG A 231 -0.14 28.38 -6.74
CA ARG A 231 -1.38 29.04 -6.26
C ARG A 231 -1.46 29.07 -4.73
N VAL A 232 -0.59 28.35 -4.04
CA VAL A 232 -0.62 28.20 -2.58
C VAL A 232 0.54 28.99 -1.95
N ALA A 233 0.22 29.86 -0.99
CA ALA A 233 1.17 30.75 -0.33
C ALA A 233 2.08 30.05 0.71
N THR A 234 1.84 28.78 1.00
CA THR A 234 2.53 27.99 2.02
C THR A 234 4.05 28.02 1.85
N SER A 235 4.73 28.24 2.98
CA SER A 235 6.19 28.31 3.06
C SER A 235 6.81 26.92 3.07
N LEU A 236 8.08 26.80 2.65
CA LEU A 236 8.82 25.53 2.76
C LEU A 236 8.91 25.04 4.22
N ALA A 237 9.03 25.97 5.18
CA ALA A 237 9.06 25.64 6.60
C ALA A 237 7.73 25.01 7.07
N ASP A 238 6.60 25.43 6.53
CA ASP A 238 5.29 24.86 6.89
C ASP A 238 5.05 23.50 6.22
N TYR A 239 5.54 23.30 4.99
CA TYR A 239 5.62 21.97 4.39
C TYR A 239 6.49 21.03 5.24
N GLN A 240 7.61 21.52 5.78
CA GLN A 240 8.47 20.74 6.67
C GLN A 240 7.75 20.37 7.97
N LYS A 241 7.06 21.31 8.63
CA LYS A 241 6.27 21.02 9.85
C LYS A 241 5.20 19.95 9.59
N ARG A 242 4.53 20.01 8.44
CA ARG A 242 3.55 19.02 8.01
C ARG A 242 4.18 17.65 7.84
N PHE A 243 5.30 17.59 7.11
CA PHE A 243 6.07 16.37 6.94
C PHE A 243 6.49 15.77 8.29
N ASP A 244 7.06 16.57 9.17
CA ASP A 244 7.58 16.13 10.47
C ASP A 244 6.48 15.54 11.35
N LEU A 245 5.32 16.19 11.44
CA LEU A 245 4.21 15.66 12.24
C LEU A 245 3.61 14.40 11.60
N HIS A 246 3.45 14.38 10.28
CA HIS A 246 2.93 13.21 9.60
C HIS A 246 3.89 12.02 9.72
N MET A 247 5.20 12.24 9.66
CA MET A 247 6.19 11.18 9.87
C MET A 247 6.17 10.65 11.31
N LYS A 248 5.97 11.51 12.32
CA LYS A 248 5.72 11.05 13.70
C LYS A 248 4.48 10.17 13.83
N ILE A 249 3.38 10.53 13.14
CA ILE A 249 2.15 9.72 13.11
C ILE A 249 2.42 8.37 12.44
N HIS A 250 3.08 8.37 11.28
CA HIS A 250 3.48 7.20 10.52
C HIS A 250 4.30 6.22 11.37
N ASP A 251 5.36 6.70 12.02
CA ASP A 251 6.27 5.86 12.81
C ASP A 251 5.56 5.27 14.03
N LYS A 252 4.71 6.06 14.69
CA LYS A 252 3.92 5.59 15.84
C LYS A 252 2.87 4.55 15.45
N LEU A 253 2.26 4.67 14.26
CA LEU A 253 1.38 3.64 13.71
C LEU A 253 2.15 2.35 13.43
N THR A 254 3.32 2.45 12.80
CA THR A 254 4.20 1.32 12.51
C THR A 254 4.57 0.57 13.79
N GLU A 255 5.09 1.28 14.79
CA GLU A 255 5.45 0.70 16.09
C GLU A 255 4.24 0.01 16.75
N THR A 256 3.06 0.64 16.70
CA THR A 256 1.82 0.07 17.25
C THR A 256 1.43 -1.24 16.55
N HIS A 257 1.51 -1.27 15.23
CA HIS A 257 1.10 -2.42 14.43
C HIS A 257 2.08 -3.59 14.52
N GLU A 258 3.38 -3.31 14.58
CA GLU A 258 4.41 -4.31 14.85
C GLU A 258 4.27 -4.88 16.27
N ALA A 259 3.98 -4.04 17.26
CA ALA A 259 3.71 -4.47 18.63
C ALA A 259 2.50 -5.42 18.71
N ILE A 260 1.41 -5.11 18.01
CA ILE A 260 0.23 -6.00 17.91
C ILE A 260 0.61 -7.32 17.25
N THR A 261 1.41 -7.29 16.18
CA THR A 261 1.86 -8.49 15.45
C THR A 261 2.67 -9.40 16.37
N ARG A 262 3.68 -8.86 17.07
CA ARG A 262 4.49 -9.61 18.05
C ARG A 262 3.64 -10.14 19.20
N LEU A 263 2.70 -9.34 19.70
CA LEU A 263 1.78 -9.75 20.77
C LEU A 263 0.93 -10.96 20.36
N ARG A 264 0.41 -10.98 19.13
CA ARG A 264 -0.40 -12.09 18.61
C ARG A 264 0.42 -13.36 18.45
N ASP A 265 1.63 -13.26 17.91
CA ASP A 265 2.56 -14.39 17.83
C ASP A 265 2.83 -15.00 19.21
N VAL A 266 3.11 -14.18 20.22
CA VAL A 266 3.30 -14.65 21.60
C VAL A 266 2.03 -15.35 22.12
N LYS A 267 0.83 -14.81 21.89
CA LYS A 267 -0.44 -15.46 22.29
C LYS A 267 -0.61 -16.83 21.63
N ASP A 268 -0.26 -16.96 20.36
CA ASP A 268 -0.33 -18.24 19.64
C ASP A 268 0.66 -19.27 20.21
N GLN A 269 1.88 -18.83 20.54
CA GLN A 269 2.87 -19.68 21.20
C GLN A 269 2.43 -20.11 22.61
N LEU A 270 1.90 -19.18 23.42
CA LEU A 270 1.36 -19.47 24.75
C LEU A 270 0.24 -20.53 24.69
N LYS A 271 -0.64 -20.42 23.70
CA LYS A 271 -1.70 -21.41 23.46
C LYS A 271 -1.11 -22.76 23.07
N SER A 272 -0.17 -22.77 22.12
CA SER A 272 0.51 -23.98 21.67
C SER A 272 1.18 -24.75 22.82
N VAL A 273 1.89 -24.04 23.70
CA VAL A 273 2.51 -24.61 24.90
C VAL A 273 1.47 -25.13 25.89
N ALA A 274 0.39 -24.38 26.13
CA ALA A 274 -0.69 -24.81 27.01
C ALA A 274 -1.39 -26.08 26.51
N ASP A 275 -1.64 -26.18 25.20
CA ASP A 275 -2.25 -27.36 24.59
C ASP A 275 -1.32 -28.58 24.65
N ARG A 276 0.00 -28.39 24.49
CA ARG A 276 1.00 -29.45 24.71
C ARG A 276 1.02 -29.93 26.16
N SER A 277 1.04 -29.01 27.13
CA SER A 277 1.04 -29.37 28.56
C SER A 277 -0.19 -30.20 28.94
N LYS A 278 -1.38 -29.87 28.41
CA LYS A 278 -2.60 -30.68 28.61
C LYS A 278 -2.51 -32.08 28.01
N GLN A 279 -1.82 -32.25 26.89
CA GLN A 279 -1.63 -33.56 26.26
C GLN A 279 -0.73 -34.47 27.09
N MET A 280 0.28 -33.91 27.78
CA MET A 280 1.14 -34.68 28.68
C MET A 280 0.44 -35.08 29.98
N ASN A 281 -0.27 -34.13 30.61
CA ASN A 281 -0.95 -34.36 31.87
C ASN A 281 -2.22 -33.51 31.95
N ALA A 282 -3.34 -34.10 31.56
CA ALA A 282 -4.64 -33.42 31.55
C ALA A 282 -5.12 -32.92 32.93
N LYS A 283 -4.54 -33.42 34.02
CA LYS A 283 -4.89 -33.00 35.39
C LYS A 283 -4.08 -31.79 35.88
N ASP A 284 -2.92 -31.50 35.29
CA ASP A 284 -2.12 -30.33 35.65
C ASP A 284 -2.53 -29.11 34.82
N SER A 285 -3.30 -28.21 35.44
CA SER A 285 -3.76 -26.98 34.80
C SER A 285 -2.79 -25.81 34.96
N THR A 286 -1.62 -25.98 35.59
CA THR A 286 -0.74 -24.86 36.00
C THR A 286 -0.26 -24.04 34.79
N ILE A 287 0.26 -24.70 33.75
CA ILE A 287 0.70 -24.02 32.51
C ILE A 287 -0.49 -23.40 31.78
N ALA A 288 -1.62 -24.11 31.72
CA ALA A 288 -2.82 -23.60 31.06
C ALA A 288 -3.37 -22.34 31.76
N ALA A 289 -3.34 -22.30 33.09
CA ALA A 289 -3.76 -21.14 33.88
C ALA A 289 -2.79 -19.96 33.72
N ALA A 290 -1.47 -20.21 33.73
CA ALA A 290 -0.46 -19.18 33.49
C ALA A 290 -0.55 -18.59 32.08
N SER A 291 -0.69 -19.46 31.06
CA SER A 291 -0.89 -19.09 29.66
C SER A 291 -2.15 -18.24 29.48
N ARG A 292 -3.27 -18.64 30.10
CA ARG A 292 -4.51 -17.87 30.10
C ARG A 292 -4.33 -16.50 30.74
N THR A 293 -3.73 -16.44 31.92
CA THR A 293 -3.51 -15.18 32.65
C THR A 293 -2.68 -14.19 31.82
N LEU A 294 -1.57 -14.65 31.24
CA LEU A 294 -0.72 -13.81 30.40
C LEU A 294 -1.45 -13.41 29.10
N SER A 295 -2.15 -14.34 28.46
CA SER A 295 -2.95 -14.05 27.26
C SER A 295 -4.04 -13.01 27.50
N GLU A 296 -4.68 -13.01 28.68
CA GLU A 296 -5.66 -11.99 29.08
C GLU A 296 -5.02 -10.62 29.30
N LYS A 297 -3.83 -10.56 29.90
CA LYS A 297 -3.05 -9.31 30.03
C LYS A 297 -2.65 -8.74 28.66
N LEU A 298 -2.16 -9.59 27.76
CA LEU A 298 -1.83 -9.21 26.38
C LEU A 298 -3.08 -8.76 25.62
N THR A 299 -4.22 -9.43 25.81
CA THR A 299 -5.48 -9.05 25.16
C THR A 299 -5.95 -7.66 25.58
N ARG A 300 -5.80 -7.28 26.86
CA ARG A 300 -6.12 -5.92 27.31
C ARG A 300 -5.30 -4.84 26.60
N VAL A 301 -4.02 -5.10 26.38
CA VAL A 301 -3.14 -4.20 25.60
C VAL A 301 -3.60 -4.14 24.15
N GLU A 302 -3.84 -5.31 23.52
CA GLU A 302 -4.32 -5.39 22.15
C GLU A 302 -5.63 -4.60 21.96
N GLU A 303 -6.59 -4.76 22.87
CA GLU A 303 -7.90 -4.08 22.82
C GLU A 303 -7.84 -2.57 23.10
N ALA A 304 -6.80 -2.10 23.79
CA ALA A 304 -6.54 -0.68 23.95
C ALA A 304 -5.99 -0.06 22.65
N LEU A 305 -5.07 -0.77 22.00
CA LEU A 305 -4.42 -0.34 20.77
C LEU A 305 -5.31 -0.49 19.53
N TYR A 306 -6.03 -1.60 19.41
CA TYR A 306 -6.82 -2.00 18.23
C TYR A 306 -8.18 -2.62 18.59
N GLN A 307 -9.18 -2.43 17.73
CA GLN A 307 -10.50 -3.02 17.91
C GLN A 307 -10.54 -4.45 17.37
N THR A 308 -10.33 -5.43 18.24
CA THR A 308 -10.25 -6.86 17.91
C THR A 308 -11.57 -7.48 17.42
N LYS A 309 -12.70 -6.81 17.69
CA LYS A 309 -14.03 -7.26 17.25
C LYS A 309 -14.34 -6.95 15.78
N ASN A 310 -13.56 -6.09 15.14
CA ASN A 310 -13.79 -5.74 13.74
C ASN A 310 -13.56 -6.96 12.83
N ARG A 311 -14.54 -7.24 11.97
CA ARG A 311 -14.54 -8.26 10.91
C ARG A 311 -14.89 -7.67 9.55
N SER A 312 -15.64 -6.55 9.52
CA SER A 312 -16.00 -5.80 8.32
C SER A 312 -15.72 -4.30 8.48
N SER A 313 -15.63 -3.58 7.36
CA SER A 313 -15.34 -2.14 7.29
C SER A 313 -16.39 -1.25 7.99
N GLN A 314 -17.60 -1.76 8.23
CA GLN A 314 -18.69 -1.04 8.91
C GLN A 314 -18.78 -1.34 10.41
N ASP A 315 -18.08 -2.35 10.93
CA ASP A 315 -18.05 -2.66 12.38
C ASP A 315 -17.56 -1.52 13.28
N PRO A 316 -16.70 -0.59 12.82
CA PRO A 316 -16.36 0.62 13.57
C PRO A 316 -17.54 1.54 13.91
N LEU A 317 -18.72 1.33 13.32
CA LEU A 317 -19.97 1.97 13.73
C LEU A 317 -20.58 1.32 14.99
N ASN A 318 -20.32 0.02 15.19
CA ASN A 318 -20.85 -0.78 16.30
C ASN A 318 -19.88 -0.86 17.48
N TYR A 319 -18.58 -0.69 17.24
CA TYR A 319 -17.53 -0.83 18.25
C TYR A 319 -16.66 0.42 18.37
N PRO A 320 -16.17 0.77 19.58
CA PRO A 320 -15.43 2.00 19.80
C PRO A 320 -14.11 2.04 19.04
N ILE A 321 -13.78 3.21 18.49
CA ILE A 321 -12.50 3.51 17.84
C ILE A 321 -11.36 3.46 18.86
N ARG A 322 -10.34 2.65 18.57
CA ARG A 322 -9.14 2.46 19.42
C ARG A 322 -7.97 3.34 18.97
N LEU A 323 -6.89 3.32 19.76
CA LEU A 323 -5.80 4.30 19.65
C LEU A 323 -5.16 4.33 18.26
N ASN A 324 -4.92 3.18 17.64
CA ASN A 324 -4.33 3.12 16.30
C ASN A 324 -5.21 3.83 15.26
N ASN A 325 -6.53 3.63 15.32
CA ASN A 325 -7.47 4.20 14.38
C ASN A 325 -7.62 5.71 14.60
N LYS A 326 -7.67 6.18 15.86
CA LYS A 326 -7.62 7.62 16.19
C LYS A 326 -6.36 8.29 15.63
N LEU A 327 -5.21 7.63 15.78
CA LEU A 327 -3.95 8.13 15.24
C LEU A 327 -3.96 8.15 13.70
N SER A 328 -4.48 7.10 13.06
CA SER A 328 -4.60 7.02 11.59
C SER A 328 -5.55 8.07 11.00
N GLN A 329 -6.56 8.51 11.76
CA GLN A 329 -7.46 9.57 11.33
C GLN A 329 -6.74 10.93 11.31
N LEU A 330 -5.77 11.13 12.20
CA LEU A 330 -4.97 12.36 12.24
C LEU A 330 -4.12 12.53 10.97
N THR A 331 -3.72 11.44 10.31
CA THR A 331 -3.11 11.50 8.96
C THR A 331 -3.96 12.29 7.98
N GLY A 332 -5.28 12.04 7.92
CA GLY A 332 -6.18 12.76 7.02
C GLY A 332 -6.29 14.25 7.34
N VAL A 333 -6.19 14.62 8.62
CA VAL A 333 -6.20 16.02 9.07
C VAL A 333 -4.90 16.72 8.68
N VAL A 334 -3.76 16.09 8.93
CA VAL A 334 -2.43 16.67 8.66
C VAL A 334 -2.14 16.73 7.16
N ALA A 335 -2.52 15.70 6.40
CA ALA A 335 -2.31 15.63 4.95
C ALA A 335 -3.39 16.36 4.14
N GLY A 336 -4.51 16.77 4.76
CA GLY A 336 -5.67 17.31 4.07
C GLY A 336 -5.50 18.73 3.50
N ALA A 337 -4.43 19.43 3.86
CA ALA A 337 -4.13 20.77 3.36
C ALA A 337 -2.63 20.97 3.11
N ASP A 338 -2.32 21.81 2.12
CA ASP A 338 -0.99 22.39 1.95
C ASP A 338 -0.79 23.54 2.93
N ALA A 339 -0.70 23.23 4.22
CA ALA A 339 -0.49 24.19 5.31
C ALA A 339 0.27 23.55 6.47
N ALA A 340 0.78 24.38 7.40
CA ALA A 340 1.30 23.89 8.66
C ALA A 340 0.21 23.16 9.45
N PRO A 341 0.53 22.10 10.22
CA PRO A 341 -0.42 21.51 11.14
C PRO A 341 -0.89 22.51 12.19
N THR A 342 -2.15 22.40 12.59
CA THR A 342 -2.71 23.25 13.64
C THR A 342 -2.20 22.83 15.02
N ASP A 343 -2.27 23.73 16.00
CA ASP A 343 -1.92 23.42 17.40
C ASP A 343 -2.76 22.25 17.93
N GLN A 344 -4.02 22.14 17.50
CA GLN A 344 -4.90 21.03 17.86
C GLN A 344 -4.40 19.69 17.29
N ALA A 345 -3.83 19.68 16.08
CA ALA A 345 -3.25 18.47 15.51
C ALA A 345 -2.06 17.97 16.36
N TYR A 346 -1.19 18.88 16.82
CA TYR A 346 -0.11 18.55 17.75
C TYR A 346 -0.63 18.07 19.10
N ALA A 347 -1.65 18.73 19.67
CA ALA A 347 -2.25 18.34 20.94
C ALA A 347 -2.85 16.93 20.89
N VAL A 348 -3.60 16.61 19.81
CA VAL A 348 -4.18 15.28 19.59
C VAL A 348 -3.09 14.24 19.40
N TYR A 349 -2.03 14.53 18.62
CA TYR A 349 -0.90 13.62 18.48
C TYR A 349 -0.28 13.31 19.84
N ASN A 350 0.02 14.33 20.65
CA ASN A 350 0.67 14.14 21.95
C ASN A 350 -0.20 13.31 22.92
N ASP A 351 -1.52 13.54 22.97
CA ASP A 351 -2.43 12.72 23.79
C ASP A 351 -2.46 11.26 23.32
N VAL A 352 -2.74 11.04 22.04
CA VAL A 352 -2.94 9.69 21.50
C VAL A 352 -1.63 8.91 21.52
N ALA A 353 -0.51 9.52 21.11
CA ALA A 353 0.81 8.89 21.15
C ALA A 353 1.24 8.57 22.58
N GLY A 354 1.04 9.48 23.54
CA GLY A 354 1.36 9.21 24.95
C GLY A 354 0.56 8.04 25.54
N ARG A 355 -0.70 7.89 25.13
CA ARG A 355 -1.53 6.73 25.52
C ARG A 355 -1.07 5.43 24.87
N ILE A 356 -0.62 5.48 23.61
CA ILE A 356 0.01 4.34 22.95
C ILE A 356 1.29 3.96 23.67
N ASP A 357 2.15 4.92 24.01
CA ASP A 357 3.42 4.70 24.72
C ASP A 357 3.21 4.01 26.07
N ALA A 358 2.14 4.37 26.78
CA ALA A 358 1.76 3.70 28.02
C ALA A 358 1.42 2.21 27.80
N GLU A 359 0.68 1.87 26.74
CA GLU A 359 0.36 0.49 26.40
C GLU A 359 1.58 -0.29 25.87
N LEU A 360 2.44 0.35 25.07
CA LEU A 360 3.70 -0.25 24.60
C LEU A 360 4.67 -0.52 25.76
N THR A 361 4.74 0.38 26.74
CA THR A 361 5.51 0.16 27.97
C THR A 361 4.98 -1.02 28.77
N ARG A 362 3.65 -1.14 28.91
CA ARG A 362 3.02 -2.31 29.54
C ARG A 362 3.33 -3.59 28.78
N LEU A 363 3.23 -3.57 27.46
CA LEU A 363 3.57 -4.73 26.63
C LEU A 363 5.02 -5.16 26.83
N LYS A 364 5.95 -4.19 26.84
CA LYS A 364 7.37 -4.46 27.09
C LYS A 364 7.58 -5.14 28.45
N GLY A 365 6.87 -4.70 29.50
CA GLY A 365 6.88 -5.37 30.80
C GLY A 365 6.35 -6.81 30.74
N LEU A 366 5.22 -7.03 30.08
CA LEU A 366 4.63 -8.39 29.92
C LEU A 366 5.55 -9.33 29.14
N LEU A 367 6.20 -8.84 28.08
CA LEU A 367 7.13 -9.63 27.28
C LEU A 367 8.49 -9.83 27.95
N GLY A 368 8.85 -8.98 28.90
CA GLY A 368 10.05 -9.13 29.73
C GLY A 368 9.81 -10.08 30.90
N ASP A 369 9.00 -9.64 31.87
CA ASP A 369 8.90 -10.28 33.18
C ASP A 369 7.93 -11.46 33.19
N ASP A 370 6.69 -11.26 32.76
CA ASP A 370 5.65 -12.29 32.77
C ASP A 370 5.97 -13.44 31.80
N LEU A 371 6.44 -13.12 30.58
CA LEU A 371 6.85 -14.14 29.60
C LEU A 371 8.07 -14.93 30.09
N ALA A 372 9.05 -14.28 30.72
CA ALA A 372 10.18 -14.98 31.32
C ALA A 372 9.73 -15.90 32.48
N ALA A 373 8.78 -15.46 33.30
CA ALA A 373 8.20 -16.29 34.36
C ALA A 373 7.44 -17.50 33.77
N PHE A 374 6.67 -17.30 32.71
CA PHE A 374 6.00 -18.39 32.00
C PHE A 374 7.02 -19.40 31.45
N ASN A 375 8.09 -18.92 30.78
CA ASN A 375 9.12 -19.79 30.23
C ASN A 375 9.87 -20.60 31.31
N ARG A 376 10.13 -20.00 32.49
CA ARG A 376 10.69 -20.75 33.64
C ARG A 376 9.75 -21.86 34.10
N LEU A 377 8.45 -21.55 34.24
CA LEU A 377 7.45 -22.54 34.63
C LEU A 377 7.34 -23.69 33.61
N VAL A 378 7.38 -23.38 32.31
CA VAL A 378 7.39 -24.39 31.23
C VAL A 378 8.59 -25.33 31.37
N LYS A 379 9.77 -24.79 31.68
CA LYS A 379 11.00 -25.56 31.92
C LYS A 379 10.91 -26.41 33.18
N GLU A 380 10.40 -25.87 34.28
CA GLU A 380 10.21 -26.60 35.55
C GLU A 380 9.23 -27.77 35.42
N LYS A 381 8.23 -27.63 34.55
CA LYS A 381 7.24 -28.67 34.24
C LYS A 381 7.70 -29.63 33.15
N ASP A 382 8.92 -29.47 32.64
CA ASP A 382 9.53 -30.29 31.60
C ASP A 382 8.63 -30.49 30.37
N VAL A 383 7.94 -29.41 29.94
CA VAL A 383 7.09 -29.47 28.75
C VAL A 383 8.00 -29.56 27.52
N PRO A 384 7.90 -30.64 26.71
CA PRO A 384 8.79 -30.84 25.60
C PRO A 384 8.47 -29.84 24.47
N ALA A 385 9.52 -29.49 23.72
CA ALA A 385 9.41 -28.58 22.59
C ALA A 385 8.47 -29.14 21.50
N VAL A 386 8.50 -30.46 21.28
CA VAL A 386 7.69 -31.18 20.29
C VAL A 386 7.12 -32.43 20.94
N LEU A 387 5.83 -32.70 20.71
CA LEU A 387 5.15 -33.92 21.14
C LEU A 387 4.76 -34.77 19.93
N VAL A 388 4.96 -36.08 20.03
CA VAL A 388 4.36 -37.04 19.11
C VAL A 388 2.90 -37.20 19.52
N LYS A 389 1.99 -36.87 18.60
CA LYS A 389 0.56 -37.05 18.83
C LYS A 389 0.24 -38.54 18.78
N GLU A 390 0.01 -39.16 19.93
CA GLU A 390 -0.43 -40.56 19.96
C GLU A 390 -1.76 -40.69 19.21
N LYS A 391 -1.80 -41.64 18.26
CA LYS A 391 -3.00 -41.98 17.52
C LYS A 391 -3.98 -42.56 18.53
N ARG A 392 -5.10 -41.88 18.79
CA ARG A 392 -6.20 -42.45 19.58
C ARG A 392 -6.59 -43.78 18.94
N GLU A 393 -6.20 -44.90 19.56
CA GLU A 393 -6.76 -46.19 19.21
C GLU A 393 -8.27 -46.11 19.46
N ARG A 394 -9.07 -46.38 18.41
CA ARG A 394 -10.49 -46.64 18.59
C ARG A 394 -10.56 -47.89 19.45
N GLY A 395 -10.86 -47.72 20.74
CA GLY A 395 -10.99 -48.82 21.67
C GLY A 395 -11.93 -49.88 21.14
N ALA A 396 -11.42 -51.09 20.98
CA ALA A 396 -12.20 -52.30 20.93
C ALA A 396 -12.97 -52.44 22.25
N GLY A 397 -14.30 -52.50 22.19
CA GLY A 397 -15.16 -52.54 23.37
C GLY A 397 -16.57 -52.99 23.03
N ALA A 398 -16.69 -54.29 22.74
CA ALA A 398 -17.83 -55.18 22.98
C ALA A 398 -19.28 -54.67 22.86
N ALA A 399 -20.00 -55.20 21.86
CA ALA A 399 -21.34 -55.73 22.06
C ALA A 399 -21.49 -57.01 21.22
N ALA A 400 -21.58 -58.15 21.92
CA ALA A 400 -21.98 -59.44 21.37
C ALA A 400 -23.45 -59.70 21.76
N ALA A 401 -24.12 -60.51 20.93
CA ALA A 401 -25.51 -61.02 21.02
C ALA A 401 -26.55 -60.04 20.42
N THR A 402 -27.42 -60.37 19.47
CA THR A 402 -27.92 -61.62 18.86
C THR A 402 -28.37 -61.24 17.43
N GLY A 403 -28.01 -61.94 16.36
CA GLY A 403 -28.81 -63.05 15.84
C GLY A 403 -30.13 -62.57 15.19
N GLU A 404 -30.09 -62.09 13.94
CA GLU A 404 -31.12 -62.27 12.91
C GLU A 404 -30.72 -61.57 11.59
N THR A 405 -30.64 -62.36 10.52
CA THR A 405 -30.79 -61.96 9.10
C THR A 405 -32.10 -62.65 8.67
N PRO A 406 -32.95 -62.15 7.75
CA PRO A 406 -32.55 -61.37 6.57
C PRO A 406 -33.58 -60.31 6.09
N ALA A 407 -33.17 -59.46 5.14
CA ALA A 407 -33.90 -59.26 3.88
C ALA A 407 -33.14 -58.29 2.96
N ASP A 408 -32.90 -58.80 1.77
CA ASP A 408 -32.48 -58.18 0.52
C ASP A 408 -33.61 -57.27 0.01
N GLU A 409 -33.34 -56.02 -0.41
CA GLU A 409 -33.95 -55.29 -1.56
C GLU A 409 -33.66 -53.76 -1.55
N PRO A 410 -33.79 -53.05 -2.70
CA PRO A 410 -32.63 -52.45 -3.36
C PRO A 410 -32.66 -50.91 -3.39
N ASP A 411 -31.55 -50.37 -3.91
CA ASP A 411 -31.31 -48.97 -4.28
C ASP A 411 -32.21 -48.51 -5.45
N PRO A 412 -32.96 -47.40 -5.28
CA PRO A 412 -33.49 -46.65 -6.40
C PRO A 412 -33.22 -45.14 -6.27
N ASP A 413 -32.45 -44.60 -7.22
CA ASP A 413 -32.77 -43.38 -7.98
C ASP A 413 -31.57 -42.43 -8.17
N GLU A 414 -30.78 -42.74 -9.19
CA GLU A 414 -30.53 -41.83 -10.32
C GLU A 414 -30.09 -42.66 -11.54
N PRO A 415 -30.28 -42.22 -12.81
CA PRO A 415 -30.93 -41.01 -13.32
C PRO A 415 -31.90 -41.29 -14.50
N HIS A 416 -32.65 -40.27 -14.97
CA HIS A 416 -32.83 -39.95 -16.41
C HIS A 416 -33.89 -38.84 -16.61
N ARG A 417 -33.44 -37.60 -16.85
CA ARG A 417 -33.78 -36.81 -18.05
C ARG A 417 -32.88 -35.60 -18.20
#